data_AF-A0A0A9WQR3-F1
#
_entry.id   AF-A0A0A9WQR3-F1
#
_cell.length_a   1.000
_cell.length_b   1.000
_cell.length_c   1.000
_cell.angle_alpha   90.00
_cell.angle_beta   90.00
_cell.angle_gamma   90.00
#
_symmetry.space_group_name_H-M   'P 1'
#
loop_
_entity.id
_entity.type
_entity.pdbx_description
1 polymer ?
#
loop_
_entity_poly.entity_id
_entity_poly.type
_entity_poly.pdbx_seq_one_letter_code
_entity_poly.pdbx_strand_id
1 'polypeptide(L)'
;MFQLEMLPWNRKVLPENNPFAPARIIGVERKPGTYAYFDLLLLLVVFFHRAMLKSLGLWKMIPTEASRRTSISGGSRKPTAGSTNMLESVGKDRDEVDSHKKTIELPGHGPNFLDLEHSILNKYACFHPILKFFTKLLRSKGRVTTDVYAFMFFCDFSNFLVVIFGFAAFGSNQGDGGVSQYFEENKVPVAFLIMLILQFVLIIVDRTLYLRKYIFGKLVFQYILVVGIHIWMFFILPAVTQRQFNAALPPMLWYTIKCFYLLLSAYQIRCGYPSRIYGNFLCKGYNYINYYLFKVFMAVPFVFELRALMDWIWTDTSMTLSDWLKMEDIFAHVYQLKCQRRAEREYPQERGVKKASLTKYIVGGGCLVGIICVIWFPLVLFALGNTVGKANLPTDVTVSVRIGAFAPIYQYTAQNDSINRLTPAQWDQINLIYSNSRSATTFLSNYLFDDVGVVALSQHSLQCGQYHLLIT
;
A
#
# COMPACT_ATOMS: atom_id res chain seq x y z
N MET A 1 2.96 -32.38 -13.11
CA MET A 1 3.97 -33.35 -12.61
C MET A 1 3.85 -33.56 -11.10
N PHE A 2 3.88 -32.51 -10.29
CA PHE A 2 3.97 -32.63 -8.83
C PHE A 2 2.64 -32.78 -8.06
N GLN A 3 1.56 -33.22 -8.72
CA GLN A 3 0.25 -33.44 -8.08
C GLN A 3 0.07 -34.89 -7.59
N LEU A 4 1.07 -35.75 -7.84
CA LEU A 4 1.04 -37.17 -7.47
C LEU A 4 1.28 -37.36 -5.98
N GLU A 5 0.56 -38.31 -5.39
CA GLU A 5 0.68 -38.71 -3.97
C GLU A 5 1.99 -39.43 -3.66
N MET A 6 2.72 -39.88 -4.69
CA MET A 6 3.99 -40.57 -4.53
C MET A 6 5.10 -39.67 -3.98
N LEU A 7 4.97 -38.35 -4.11
CA LEU A 7 5.97 -37.39 -3.65
C LEU A 7 5.93 -37.23 -2.12
N PRO A 8 7.09 -37.25 -1.42
CA PRO A 8 7.16 -37.24 0.05
C PRO A 8 6.41 -36.06 0.69
N TRP A 9 6.45 -34.88 0.06
CA TRP A 9 5.82 -33.65 0.53
C TRP A 9 4.31 -33.56 0.25
N ASN A 10 3.73 -34.48 -0.52
CA ASN A 10 2.29 -34.53 -0.83
C ASN A 10 1.51 -35.56 0.00
N ARG A 11 2.20 -36.34 0.85
CA ARG A 11 1.60 -37.42 1.67
C ARG A 11 0.78 -36.90 2.86
N LYS A 12 1.05 -35.67 3.31
CA LYS A 12 0.31 -35.00 4.40
C LYS A 12 -0.11 -33.61 3.94
N VAL A 13 -1.32 -33.18 4.31
CA VAL A 13 -1.78 -31.81 4.05
C VAL A 13 -0.92 -30.86 4.89
N LEU A 14 -0.30 -29.88 4.24
CA LEU A 14 0.55 -28.88 4.90
C LEU A 14 -0.31 -27.96 5.77
N PRO A 15 0.02 -27.75 7.06
CA PRO A 15 -0.70 -26.82 7.92
C PRO A 15 -0.67 -25.39 7.37
N GLU A 16 -1.77 -24.65 7.41
CA GLU A 16 -1.84 -23.26 6.90
C GLU A 16 -0.84 -22.31 7.59
N ASN A 17 -0.52 -22.58 8.86
CA ASN A 17 0.42 -21.80 9.68
C ASN A 17 1.91 -22.05 9.37
N ASN A 18 2.23 -22.72 8.25
CA ASN A 18 3.61 -22.93 7.80
C ASN A 18 3.80 -22.38 6.37
N PRO A 19 4.07 -21.07 6.23
CA PRO A 19 4.22 -20.43 4.93
C PRO A 19 5.55 -20.78 4.24
N PHE A 20 6.59 -21.16 4.97
CA PHE A 20 7.93 -21.44 4.42
C PHE A 20 8.19 -22.90 4.04
N ALA A 21 7.15 -23.72 3.96
CA ALA A 21 7.31 -25.07 3.45
C ALA A 21 7.89 -25.05 2.02
N PRO A 22 8.94 -25.85 1.71
CA PRO A 22 9.59 -25.82 0.40
C PRO A 22 8.63 -26.02 -0.78
N ALA A 23 7.64 -26.91 -0.62
CA ALA A 23 6.60 -27.14 -1.64
C ALA A 23 5.73 -25.90 -1.91
N ARG A 24 5.51 -25.04 -0.91
CA ARG A 24 4.73 -23.79 -1.04
C ARG A 24 5.54 -22.67 -1.66
N ILE A 25 6.80 -22.51 -1.26
CA ILE A 25 7.71 -21.49 -1.80
C ILE A 25 7.93 -21.71 -3.31
N ILE A 26 8.12 -22.96 -3.72
CA ILE A 26 8.34 -23.31 -5.14
C ILE A 26 7.01 -23.29 -5.93
N GLY A 27 5.85 -23.20 -5.26
CA GLY A 27 4.53 -23.21 -5.91
C GLY A 27 4.10 -24.59 -6.40
N VAL A 28 4.62 -25.64 -5.76
CA VAL A 28 4.48 -27.06 -6.12
C VAL A 28 3.43 -27.77 -5.25
N GLU A 29 2.78 -27.01 -4.36
CA GLU A 29 1.73 -27.51 -3.47
C GLU A 29 0.59 -28.19 -4.24
N ARG A 30 0.11 -29.30 -3.68
CA ARG A 30 -1.03 -30.04 -4.21
C ARG A 30 -2.31 -29.23 -4.00
N LYS A 31 -3.01 -28.91 -5.09
CA LYS A 31 -4.33 -28.24 -5.06
C LYS A 31 -5.35 -29.10 -5.81
N PRO A 32 -6.27 -29.78 -5.11
CA PRO A 32 -7.22 -30.67 -5.76
C PRO A 32 -8.16 -29.88 -6.69
N GLY A 33 -8.21 -30.26 -7.95
CA GLY A 33 -9.20 -29.78 -8.94
C GLY A 33 -8.97 -28.39 -9.54
N THR A 34 -8.20 -27.49 -8.90
CA THR A 34 -8.07 -26.07 -9.34
C THR A 34 -6.65 -25.63 -9.72
N TYR A 35 -5.67 -26.53 -9.71
CA TYR A 35 -4.26 -26.16 -9.86
C TYR A 35 -3.88 -25.50 -11.20
N ALA A 36 -4.57 -25.83 -12.31
CA ALA A 36 -4.16 -25.42 -13.65
C ALA A 36 -5.07 -24.38 -14.33
N TYR A 37 -6.19 -23.96 -13.71
CA TYR A 37 -7.15 -23.09 -14.40
C TYR A 37 -6.55 -21.74 -14.81
N PHE A 38 -5.82 -21.09 -13.90
CA PHE A 38 -5.18 -19.80 -14.18
C PHE A 38 -3.98 -19.94 -15.12
N ASP A 39 -3.23 -21.04 -15.05
CA ASP A 39 -2.13 -21.32 -15.98
C ASP A 39 -2.64 -21.57 -17.41
N LEU A 40 -3.72 -22.33 -17.55
CA LEU A 40 -4.38 -22.57 -18.83
C LEU A 40 -4.94 -21.27 -19.41
N LEU A 41 -5.60 -20.45 -18.59
CA LEU A 41 -6.11 -19.14 -19.00
C LEU A 41 -4.97 -18.20 -19.42
N LEU A 42 -3.87 -18.16 -18.65
CA LEU A 42 -2.67 -17.39 -19.00
C LEU A 42 -2.10 -17.85 -20.33
N LEU A 43 -1.98 -19.16 -20.54
CA LEU A 43 -1.48 -19.75 -21.78
C LEU A 43 -2.37 -19.35 -22.96
N LEU A 44 -3.70 -19.45 -22.81
CA LEU A 44 -4.67 -19.02 -23.82
C LEU A 44 -4.49 -17.54 -24.17
N VAL A 45 -4.38 -16.65 -23.17
CA VAL A 45 -4.19 -15.20 -23.39
C VAL A 45 -2.88 -14.92 -24.11
N VAL A 46 -1.78 -15.59 -23.73
CA VAL A 46 -0.46 -15.42 -24.36
C VAL A 46 -0.47 -15.89 -25.82
N PHE A 47 -1.07 -17.06 -26.11
CA PHE A 47 -1.19 -17.55 -27.49
C PHE A 47 -2.12 -16.71 -28.35
N PHE A 48 -3.24 -16.25 -27.78
CA PHE A 48 -4.16 -15.35 -28.46
C PHE A 48 -3.47 -14.03 -28.81
N HIS A 49 -2.75 -13.43 -27.85
CA HIS A 49 -1.97 -12.21 -28.09
C HIS A 49 -0.89 -12.44 -29.17
N ARG A 50 -0.19 -13.59 -29.13
CA ARG A 50 0.79 -13.96 -30.17
C ARG A 50 0.13 -14.12 -31.55
N ALA A 51 -1.05 -14.72 -31.63
CA ALA A 51 -1.79 -14.87 -32.88
C ALA A 51 -2.18 -13.50 -33.45
N MET A 52 -2.64 -12.59 -32.59
CA MET A 52 -2.95 -11.20 -32.96
C MET A 52 -1.69 -10.44 -33.46
N LEU A 53 -0.54 -10.60 -32.82
CA LEU A 53 0.71 -9.99 -33.29
C LEU A 53 1.16 -10.51 -34.66
N LYS A 54 0.89 -11.80 -34.94
CA LYS A 54 1.15 -12.40 -36.26
C LYS A 54 0.17 -11.89 -37.32
N SER A 55 -1.12 -11.81 -37.01
CA SER A 55 -2.13 -11.32 -37.98
C SER A 55 -1.93 -9.86 -38.34
N LEU A 56 -1.45 -9.03 -37.40
CA LEU A 56 -1.13 -7.62 -37.62
C LEU A 56 0.26 -7.40 -38.27
N GLY A 57 1.02 -8.45 -38.58
CA GLY A 57 2.35 -8.33 -39.19
C GLY A 57 3.43 -7.71 -38.27
N LEU A 58 3.16 -7.58 -36.98
CA LEU A 58 4.08 -7.02 -35.97
C LEU A 58 5.11 -8.05 -35.49
N TRP A 59 4.87 -9.33 -35.74
CA TRP A 59 5.79 -10.42 -35.43
C TRP A 59 6.80 -10.64 -36.57
N LYS A 60 7.88 -9.87 -36.60
CA LYS A 60 8.99 -10.07 -37.57
C LYS A 60 10.03 -11.03 -36.99
N MET A 61 10.25 -12.17 -37.66
CA MET A 61 11.43 -12.99 -37.39
C MET A 61 12.65 -12.17 -37.79
N ILE A 62 13.60 -11.99 -36.86
CA ILE A 62 14.89 -11.36 -37.17
C ILE A 62 15.51 -12.21 -38.29
N PRO A 63 15.85 -11.66 -39.47
CA PRO A 63 16.47 -12.46 -40.50
C PRO A 63 17.81 -12.95 -39.96
N THR A 64 17.93 -14.26 -39.78
CA THR A 64 19.19 -14.95 -39.56
C THR A 64 20.15 -14.49 -40.64
N GLU A 65 21.42 -14.23 -40.29
CA GLU A 65 22.42 -13.63 -41.20
C GLU A 65 22.56 -14.33 -42.57
N ALA A 66 22.09 -15.57 -42.69
CA ALA A 66 21.95 -16.30 -43.94
C ALA A 66 21.08 -15.58 -45.01
N SER A 67 20.03 -14.85 -44.61
CA SER A 67 19.10 -14.20 -45.56
C SER A 67 19.64 -12.89 -46.16
N ARG A 68 20.75 -12.34 -45.59
CA ARG A 68 21.36 -11.10 -46.10
C ARG A 68 22.32 -11.33 -47.28
N ARG A 69 22.75 -12.57 -47.52
CA ARG A 69 23.67 -12.91 -48.62
C ARG A 69 22.96 -13.13 -49.96
N THR A 70 21.68 -13.48 -49.97
CA THR A 70 20.92 -13.76 -51.19
C THR A 70 20.38 -12.51 -51.90
N SER A 71 20.32 -11.34 -51.23
CA SER A 71 19.81 -10.10 -51.86
C SER A 71 20.85 -9.30 -52.63
N ILE A 72 22.13 -9.69 -52.63
CA ILE A 72 23.22 -8.98 -53.33
C ILE A 72 23.50 -9.57 -54.73
N SER A 73 23.02 -10.78 -55.03
CA SER A 73 23.39 -11.52 -56.26
C SER A 73 22.41 -11.39 -57.44
N GLY A 74 21.30 -10.65 -57.32
CA GLY A 74 20.23 -10.67 -58.33
C GLY A 74 19.82 -9.29 -58.84
N GLY A 75 20.56 -8.74 -59.80
CA GLY A 75 20.21 -7.45 -60.40
C GLY A 75 20.96 -7.13 -61.70
N SER A 76 20.72 -7.90 -62.76
CA SER A 76 21.05 -7.48 -64.14
C SER A 76 19.74 -7.16 -64.87
N ARG A 77 19.57 -5.91 -65.33
CA ARG A 77 18.54 -5.52 -66.30
C ARG A 77 19.14 -4.62 -67.38
N LYS A 78 18.94 -5.04 -68.63
CA LYS A 78 19.26 -4.36 -69.90
C LYS A 78 18.35 -3.12 -70.13
N PRO A 79 18.76 -2.20 -71.03
CA PRO A 79 18.04 -0.96 -71.31
C PRO A 79 17.06 -1.10 -72.50
N THR A 80 15.97 -0.34 -72.49
CA THR A 80 15.11 -0.09 -73.66
C THR A 80 14.76 1.39 -73.76
N ALA A 81 14.78 1.87 -75.01
CA ALA A 81 14.80 3.26 -75.44
C ALA A 81 13.41 3.81 -75.85
N GLY A 82 13.34 5.15 -75.96
CA GLY A 82 12.32 5.95 -76.68
C GLY A 82 11.16 6.43 -75.81
N SER A 83 10.68 7.69 -75.87
CA SER A 83 11.00 8.84 -76.71
C SER A 83 10.27 10.08 -76.14
N THR A 84 10.92 11.27 -76.18
CA THR A 84 10.42 12.65 -76.49
C THR A 84 9.14 13.20 -75.82
N ASN A 85 8.94 14.47 -75.44
CA ASN A 85 9.62 15.78 -75.38
C ASN A 85 8.71 16.66 -74.47
N MET A 86 9.18 17.67 -73.73
CA MET A 86 9.21 19.09 -74.17
C MET A 86 9.89 19.97 -73.09
N LEU A 87 10.67 20.94 -73.57
CA LEU A 87 11.37 22.04 -72.88
C LEU A 87 10.39 23.05 -72.22
N GLU A 88 10.74 23.91 -71.27
CA GLU A 88 11.67 25.08 -71.26
C GLU A 88 11.73 25.62 -69.80
N SER A 89 12.68 26.40 -69.28
CA SER A 89 13.97 26.99 -69.72
C SER A 89 14.61 27.73 -68.52
N VAL A 90 15.97 27.76 -68.47
CA VAL A 90 16.89 28.86 -68.04
C VAL A 90 16.89 29.33 -66.55
N GLY A 91 18.02 29.50 -65.84
CA GLY A 91 19.46 29.36 -66.16
C GLY A 91 20.38 29.82 -64.99
N LYS A 92 21.71 29.71 -65.23
CA LYS A 92 22.90 30.34 -64.57
C LYS A 92 23.14 30.10 -63.06
N ASP A 93 24.36 29.98 -62.52
CA ASP A 93 25.73 30.12 -63.01
C ASP A 93 26.69 29.30 -62.11
N ARG A 94 27.93 29.18 -62.57
CA ARG A 94 29.12 28.48 -62.04
C ARG A 94 29.58 28.99 -60.65
N ASP A 95 30.27 28.13 -59.88
CA ASP A 95 31.73 28.25 -59.65
C ASP A 95 32.32 27.08 -58.83
N GLU A 96 33.40 26.52 -59.36
CA GLU A 96 34.36 25.58 -58.74
C GLU A 96 35.32 26.32 -57.80
N VAL A 97 35.75 25.68 -56.70
CA VAL A 97 37.17 25.68 -56.28
C VAL A 97 37.49 24.36 -55.57
N ASP A 98 38.42 23.61 -56.17
CA ASP A 98 39.12 22.44 -55.64
C ASP A 98 40.42 22.89 -54.95
N SER A 99 40.83 22.26 -53.84
CA SER A 99 42.23 22.30 -53.39
C SER A 99 42.58 21.18 -52.41
N HIS A 100 43.35 20.25 -52.97
CA HIS A 100 44.28 19.29 -52.38
C HIS A 100 44.81 19.54 -50.95
N LYS A 101 44.87 18.47 -50.14
CA LYS A 101 46.00 18.26 -49.23
C LYS A 101 46.41 16.79 -49.14
N LYS A 102 47.70 16.60 -49.37
CA LYS A 102 48.47 15.37 -49.63
C LYS A 102 48.84 14.65 -48.34
N THR A 103 48.67 13.33 -48.32
CA THR A 103 49.09 12.39 -47.27
C THR A 103 50.62 12.21 -47.25
N ILE A 104 51.22 12.12 -46.07
CA ILE A 104 52.58 11.59 -45.84
C ILE A 104 52.48 10.63 -44.65
N GLU A 105 52.82 9.35 -44.87
CA GLU A 105 53.02 8.31 -43.85
C GLU A 105 54.52 8.11 -43.59
N LEU A 106 54.92 7.80 -42.36
CA LEU A 106 55.96 6.80 -42.01
C LEU A 106 55.90 6.47 -40.48
N PRO A 107 56.41 5.30 -40.03
CA PRO A 107 55.84 4.51 -38.93
C PRO A 107 56.74 4.39 -37.67
N GLY A 108 56.18 3.90 -36.56
CA GLY A 108 56.95 3.51 -35.36
C GLY A 108 56.08 2.93 -34.23
N HIS A 109 56.44 1.74 -33.75
CA HIS A 109 55.69 0.80 -32.90
C HIS A 109 55.78 1.12 -31.39
N GLY A 110 54.67 0.96 -30.65
CA GLY A 110 54.58 0.99 -29.17
C GLY A 110 53.33 0.21 -28.72
N PRO A 111 53.31 -0.39 -27.51
CA PRO A 111 52.46 -1.54 -27.21
C PRO A 111 50.97 -1.22 -27.34
N ASN A 112 50.24 -2.14 -27.98
CA ASN A 112 48.84 -2.01 -28.39
C ASN A 112 47.92 -1.69 -27.20
N PHE A 113 47.61 -0.41 -27.00
CA PHE A 113 46.46 0.04 -26.21
C PHE A 113 45.16 -0.61 -26.70
N LEU A 114 45.12 -0.94 -28.00
CA LEU A 114 44.02 -1.65 -28.66
C LEU A 114 43.85 -3.10 -28.21
N ASP A 115 44.90 -3.81 -27.77
CA ASP A 115 44.77 -5.20 -27.29
C ASP A 115 44.16 -5.26 -25.88
N LEU A 116 44.42 -4.25 -25.04
CA LEU A 116 43.78 -4.10 -23.74
C LEU A 116 42.30 -3.68 -23.90
N GLU A 117 42.01 -2.79 -24.85
CA GLU A 117 40.65 -2.37 -25.18
C GLU A 117 39.81 -3.53 -25.75
N HIS A 118 40.37 -4.37 -26.63
CA HIS A 118 39.71 -5.56 -27.16
C HIS A 118 39.50 -6.66 -26.11
N SER A 119 40.42 -6.84 -25.16
CA SER A 119 40.25 -7.82 -24.07
C SER A 119 39.19 -7.38 -23.04
N ILE A 120 38.98 -6.08 -22.86
CA ILE A 120 37.92 -5.53 -21.99
C ILE A 120 36.58 -5.59 -22.73
N LEU A 121 36.50 -5.18 -24.00
CA LEU A 121 35.27 -5.22 -24.81
C LEU A 121 34.72 -6.64 -25.02
N ASN A 122 35.58 -7.66 -25.19
CA ASN A 122 35.12 -9.05 -25.29
C ASN A 122 34.49 -9.57 -23.99
N LYS A 123 34.87 -9.03 -22.83
CA LYS A 123 34.28 -9.38 -21.53
C LYS A 123 32.90 -8.75 -21.31
N TYR A 124 32.59 -7.63 -21.99
CA TYR A 124 31.31 -6.91 -21.92
C TYR A 124 30.39 -7.11 -23.14
N ALA A 125 30.77 -7.94 -24.11
CA ALA A 125 29.96 -8.23 -25.30
C ALA A 125 28.53 -8.75 -24.96
N CYS A 126 28.39 -9.50 -23.87
CA CYS A 126 27.09 -9.99 -23.38
C CYS A 126 26.20 -8.87 -22.79
N PHE A 127 26.80 -7.81 -22.23
CA PHE A 127 26.07 -6.68 -21.63
C PHE A 127 25.77 -5.57 -22.64
N HIS A 128 26.47 -5.54 -23.77
CA HIS A 128 26.24 -4.61 -24.86
C HIS A 128 24.76 -4.48 -25.30
N PRO A 129 23.97 -5.56 -25.51
CA PRO A 129 22.54 -5.43 -25.84
C PRO A 129 21.71 -4.78 -24.73
N ILE A 130 22.04 -5.05 -23.46
CA ILE A 130 21.34 -4.49 -22.29
C ILE A 130 21.65 -2.99 -22.16
N LEU A 131 22.92 -2.61 -22.27
CA LEU A 131 23.34 -1.21 -22.27
C LEU A 131 22.72 -0.44 -23.45
N LYS A 132 22.67 -1.06 -24.64
CA LYS A 132 22.00 -0.50 -25.81
C LYS A 132 20.49 -0.31 -25.60
N PHE A 133 19.84 -1.25 -24.90
CA PHE A 133 18.43 -1.11 -24.53
C PHE A 133 18.21 0.07 -23.58
N PHE A 134 18.97 0.17 -22.48
CA PHE A 134 18.80 1.25 -21.51
C PHE A 134 19.16 2.62 -22.08
N THR A 135 20.24 2.73 -22.86
CA THR A 135 20.56 3.99 -23.55
C THR A 135 19.47 4.42 -24.52
N LYS A 136 18.88 3.48 -25.28
CA LYS A 136 17.70 3.75 -26.11
C LYS A 136 16.47 4.09 -25.28
N LEU A 137 16.29 3.45 -24.11
CA LEU A 137 15.22 3.74 -23.17
C LEU A 137 15.38 5.13 -22.53
N LEU A 138 16.58 5.68 -22.40
CA LEU A 138 16.78 7.00 -21.81
C LEU A 138 16.81 8.14 -22.84
N ARG A 139 17.34 7.91 -24.05
CA ARG A 139 17.65 8.97 -25.03
C ARG A 139 16.74 9.00 -26.27
N SER A 140 15.59 8.32 -26.24
CA SER A 140 14.69 8.24 -27.40
C SER A 140 14.04 9.60 -27.73
N LYS A 141 14.43 10.20 -28.87
CA LYS A 141 13.98 11.54 -29.34
C LYS A 141 12.54 11.60 -29.90
N GLY A 142 11.85 10.47 -30.09
CA GLY A 142 10.52 10.41 -30.71
C GLY A 142 9.40 9.86 -29.81
N ARG A 143 9.41 10.17 -28.51
CA ARG A 143 8.40 9.67 -27.56
C ARG A 143 7.22 10.61 -27.43
N VAL A 144 6.02 10.02 -27.34
CA VAL A 144 4.81 10.74 -26.94
C VAL A 144 4.80 10.80 -25.42
N THR A 145 5.00 12.00 -24.87
CA THR A 145 4.96 12.24 -23.43
C THR A 145 3.53 12.15 -22.92
N THR A 146 3.33 11.55 -21.75
CA THR A 146 2.03 11.50 -21.09
C THR A 146 2.18 11.80 -19.60
N ASP A 147 1.11 12.27 -18.95
CA ASP A 147 1.08 12.49 -17.49
C ASP A 147 0.09 11.51 -16.85
N VAL A 148 0.64 10.48 -16.20
CA VAL A 148 -0.13 9.40 -15.54
C VAL A 148 0.06 9.47 -14.02
N TYR A 149 0.75 10.50 -13.50
CA TYR A 149 1.09 10.59 -12.08
C TYR A 149 -0.15 10.64 -11.19
N ALA A 150 -1.22 11.31 -11.63
CA ALA A 150 -2.47 11.37 -10.87
C ALA A 150 -3.05 9.96 -10.59
N PHE A 151 -2.99 9.06 -11.58
CA PHE A 151 -3.45 7.67 -11.42
C PHE A 151 -2.50 6.85 -10.54
N MET A 152 -1.19 7.08 -10.66
CA MET A 152 -0.20 6.44 -9.78
C MET A 152 -0.40 6.85 -8.32
N PHE A 153 -0.57 8.15 -8.06
CA PHE A 153 -0.87 8.66 -6.73
C PHE A 153 -2.18 8.10 -6.18
N PHE A 154 -3.22 7.97 -7.02
CA PHE A 154 -4.47 7.35 -6.60
C PHE A 154 -4.26 5.88 -6.19
N CYS A 155 -3.47 5.09 -6.93
CA CYS A 155 -3.12 3.73 -6.53
C CYS A 155 -2.39 3.70 -5.18
N ASP A 156 -1.45 4.62 -4.95
CA ASP A 156 -0.73 4.69 -3.67
C ASP A 156 -1.61 5.13 -2.50
N PHE A 157 -2.52 6.08 -2.74
CA PHE A 157 -3.51 6.52 -1.77
C PHE A 157 -4.50 5.40 -1.43
N SER A 158 -5.02 4.68 -2.43
CA SER A 158 -5.87 3.50 -2.20
C SER A 158 -5.13 2.41 -1.43
N ASN A 159 -3.86 2.14 -1.76
CA ASN A 159 -3.04 1.22 -0.98
C ASN A 159 -2.89 1.66 0.47
N PHE A 160 -2.73 2.96 0.71
CA PHE A 160 -2.56 3.51 2.05
C PHE A 160 -3.82 3.28 2.88
N LEU A 161 -5.01 3.48 2.28
CA LEU A 161 -6.28 3.14 2.89
C LEU A 161 -6.43 1.63 3.15
N VAL A 162 -6.01 0.77 2.22
CA VAL A 162 -6.05 -0.69 2.40
C VAL A 162 -5.19 -1.13 3.59
N VAL A 163 -4.03 -0.49 3.80
CA VAL A 163 -3.21 -0.76 4.98
C VAL A 163 -3.94 -0.35 6.25
N ILE A 164 -4.46 0.88 6.33
CA ILE A 164 -5.17 1.39 7.51
C ILE A 164 -6.38 0.52 7.88
N PHE A 165 -7.27 0.25 6.93
CA PHE A 165 -8.45 -0.57 7.20
C PHE A 165 -8.12 -2.06 7.37
N GLY A 166 -7.03 -2.52 6.76
CA GLY A 166 -6.56 -3.89 6.82
C GLY A 166 -5.55 -4.16 7.94
N PHE A 167 -5.42 -3.29 8.96
CA PHE A 167 -4.34 -3.36 9.95
C PHE A 167 -4.23 -4.75 10.63
N ALA A 168 -5.36 -5.38 10.97
CA ALA A 168 -5.42 -6.72 11.56
C ALA A 168 -4.81 -7.80 10.64
N ALA A 169 -4.84 -7.58 9.33
CA ALA A 169 -4.30 -8.52 8.36
C ALA A 169 -2.78 -8.38 8.12
N PHE A 170 -2.16 -7.30 8.58
CA PHE A 170 -0.70 -7.08 8.42
C PHE A 170 0.07 -7.35 9.73
N GLY A 171 -0.62 -7.65 10.84
CA GLY A 171 -0.04 -7.96 12.15
C GLY A 171 0.03 -9.45 12.47
N SER A 172 0.70 -9.79 13.57
CA SER A 172 0.72 -11.14 14.16
C SER A 172 -0.64 -11.51 14.76
N ASN A 173 -0.93 -12.81 14.91
CA ASN A 173 -2.21 -13.45 15.31
C ASN A 173 -2.80 -13.07 16.70
N GLN A 174 -2.71 -11.82 17.13
CA GLN A 174 -3.48 -11.32 18.27
C GLN A 174 -4.92 -11.08 17.81
N GLY A 175 -5.74 -12.10 18.04
CA GLY A 175 -7.19 -12.00 18.17
C GLY A 175 -7.96 -11.62 16.90
N ASP A 176 -8.95 -12.43 16.58
CA ASP A 176 -10.08 -12.08 15.70
C ASP A 176 -10.95 -10.92 16.30
N GLY A 177 -10.49 -10.28 17.37
CA GLY A 177 -11.05 -9.04 17.88
C GLY A 177 -10.65 -7.90 16.96
N GLY A 178 -11.65 -7.21 16.42
CA GLY A 178 -11.43 -6.05 15.56
C GLY A 178 -10.63 -4.93 16.24
N VAL A 179 -10.63 -3.75 15.62
CA VAL A 179 -9.93 -2.54 16.10
C VAL A 179 -10.16 -2.27 17.60
N SER A 180 -11.30 -2.67 18.17
CA SER A 180 -11.66 -2.53 19.59
C SER A 180 -10.67 -3.21 20.56
N GLN A 181 -10.23 -4.44 20.28
CA GLN A 181 -9.34 -5.16 21.18
C GLN A 181 -7.94 -4.51 21.23
N TYR A 182 -7.52 -3.89 20.13
CA TYR A 182 -6.26 -3.13 20.06
C TYR A 182 -6.35 -1.77 20.75
N PHE A 183 -7.53 -1.12 20.74
CA PHE A 183 -7.78 0.07 21.56
C PHE A 183 -7.77 -0.25 23.05
N GLU A 184 -8.27 -1.42 23.44
CA GLU A 184 -8.21 -1.90 24.83
C GLU A 184 -6.78 -2.23 25.26
N GLU A 185 -5.99 -2.85 24.38
CA GLU A 185 -4.60 -3.27 24.68
C GLU A 185 -3.55 -2.15 24.48
N ASN A 186 -3.92 -1.00 23.91
CA ASN A 186 -3.03 0.15 23.61
C ASN A 186 -1.71 -0.22 22.88
N LYS A 187 -1.73 -1.29 22.08
CA LYS A 187 -0.54 -1.79 21.36
C LYS A 187 -0.75 -1.72 19.86
N VAL A 188 -0.08 -0.78 19.20
CA VAL A 188 -0.01 -0.74 17.72
C VAL A 188 1.05 -1.75 17.25
N PRO A 189 0.72 -2.71 16.36
CA PRO A 189 1.71 -3.65 15.84
C PRO A 189 2.87 -2.93 15.13
N VAL A 190 4.10 -3.21 15.55
CA VAL A 190 5.30 -2.54 15.02
C VAL A 190 5.47 -2.76 13.50
N ALA A 191 5.16 -3.96 13.01
CA ALA A 191 5.22 -4.27 11.58
C ALA A 191 4.26 -3.41 10.73
N PHE A 192 3.06 -3.14 11.25
CA PHE A 192 2.08 -2.27 10.62
C PHE A 192 2.58 -0.81 10.57
N LEU A 193 3.16 -0.32 11.67
CA LEU A 193 3.73 1.03 11.72
C LEU A 193 4.87 1.21 10.71
N ILE A 194 5.80 0.25 10.65
CA ILE A 194 6.91 0.28 9.68
C ILE A 194 6.38 0.32 8.26
N MET A 195 5.35 -0.49 7.95
CA MET A 195 4.72 -0.53 6.63
C MET A 195 4.11 0.83 6.26
N LEU A 196 3.41 1.48 7.20
CA LEU A 196 2.78 2.78 6.98
C LEU A 196 3.82 3.88 6.73
N ILE A 197 4.87 3.94 7.57
CA ILE A 197 5.97 4.91 7.41
C ILE A 197 6.69 4.69 6.09
N LEU A 198 7.05 3.45 5.76
CA LEU A 198 7.73 3.11 4.52
C LEU A 198 6.87 3.48 3.31
N GLN A 199 5.56 3.21 3.34
CA GLN A 199 4.65 3.59 2.28
C GLN A 199 4.56 5.11 2.10
N PHE A 200 4.48 5.86 3.19
CA PHE A 200 4.47 7.32 3.15
C PHE A 200 5.77 7.89 2.55
N VAL A 201 6.93 7.36 2.95
CA VAL A 201 8.24 7.75 2.39
C VAL A 201 8.31 7.43 0.90
N LEU A 202 7.84 6.25 0.47
CA LEU A 202 7.84 5.89 -0.96
C LEU A 202 6.98 6.84 -1.81
N ILE A 203 5.84 7.32 -1.28
CA ILE A 203 4.98 8.31 -1.95
C ILE A 203 5.73 9.64 -2.12
N ILE A 204 6.45 10.10 -1.08
CA ILE A 204 7.25 11.34 -1.13
C ILE A 204 8.39 11.22 -2.13
N VAL A 205 9.13 10.10 -2.11
CA VAL A 205 10.23 9.85 -3.05
C VAL A 205 9.71 9.83 -4.48
N ASP A 206 8.57 9.17 -4.73
CA ASP A 206 7.96 9.16 -6.06
C ASP A 206 7.56 10.57 -6.52
N ARG A 207 6.89 11.35 -5.65
CA ARG A 207 6.54 12.75 -5.94
C ARG A 207 7.77 13.57 -6.31
N THR A 208 8.87 13.38 -5.57
CA THR A 208 10.14 14.08 -5.80
C THR A 208 10.74 13.74 -7.17
N LEU A 209 10.79 12.45 -7.52
CA LEU A 209 11.28 11.99 -8.82
C LEU A 209 10.41 12.51 -9.98
N TYR A 210 9.09 12.57 -9.77
CA TYR A 210 8.13 13.15 -10.71
C TYR A 210 8.39 14.65 -10.95
N LEU A 211 8.53 15.45 -9.88
CA LEU A 211 8.75 16.90 -9.99
C LEU A 211 10.08 17.24 -10.67
N ARG A 212 11.15 16.49 -10.34
CA ARG A 212 12.46 16.64 -11.00
C ARG A 212 12.51 16.11 -12.44
N LYS A 213 11.46 15.41 -12.91
CA LYS A 213 11.39 14.75 -14.23
C LYS A 213 12.56 13.80 -14.49
N TYR A 214 13.11 13.20 -13.44
CA TYR A 214 14.36 12.44 -13.52
C TYR A 214 14.11 10.97 -13.91
N ILE A 215 14.11 10.70 -15.22
CA ILE A 215 13.76 9.37 -15.78
C ILE A 215 14.71 8.27 -15.30
N PHE A 216 16.02 8.53 -15.22
CA PHE A 216 16.98 7.52 -14.76
C PHE A 216 16.71 7.13 -13.30
N GLY A 217 16.55 8.12 -12.41
CA GLY A 217 16.22 7.85 -11.01
C GLY A 217 14.89 7.12 -10.86
N LYS A 218 13.89 7.47 -11.68
CA LYS A 218 12.60 6.75 -11.70
C LYS A 218 12.75 5.30 -12.14
N LEU A 219 13.62 5.00 -13.10
CA LEU A 219 13.92 3.63 -13.54
C LEU A 219 14.59 2.82 -12.42
N VAL A 220 15.61 3.38 -11.76
CA VAL A 220 16.27 2.71 -10.63
C VAL A 220 15.28 2.47 -9.49
N PHE A 221 14.47 3.48 -9.15
CA PHE A 221 13.42 3.39 -8.16
C PHE A 221 12.40 2.29 -8.51
N GLN A 222 11.98 2.19 -9.78
CA GLN A 222 11.09 1.13 -10.24
C GLN A 222 11.66 -0.26 -9.97
N TYR A 223 12.94 -0.51 -10.30
CA TYR A 223 13.56 -1.81 -10.05
C TYR A 223 13.65 -2.15 -8.56
N ILE A 224 14.10 -1.19 -7.75
CA ILE A 224 14.17 -1.35 -6.29
C ILE A 224 12.77 -1.63 -5.72
N LEU A 225 11.74 -0.90 -6.19
CA LEU A 225 10.37 -1.09 -5.74
C LEU A 225 9.84 -2.47 -6.12
N VAL A 226 10.03 -2.92 -7.36
CA VAL A 226 9.60 -4.25 -7.80
C VAL A 226 10.22 -5.33 -6.92
N VAL A 227 11.54 -5.33 -6.77
CA VAL A 227 12.23 -6.33 -5.94
C VAL A 227 11.77 -6.22 -4.48
N GLY A 228 11.70 -5.00 -3.95
CA GLY A 228 11.28 -4.72 -2.58
C GLY A 228 9.87 -5.23 -2.27
N ILE A 229 8.88 -4.96 -3.12
CA ILE A 229 7.51 -5.43 -2.86
C ILE A 229 7.38 -6.95 -2.93
N HIS A 230 8.14 -7.62 -3.81
CA HIS A 230 8.08 -9.08 -3.93
C HIS A 230 8.76 -9.74 -2.73
N ILE A 231 9.93 -9.23 -2.32
CA ILE A 231 10.59 -9.67 -1.08
C ILE A 231 9.67 -9.46 0.12
N TRP A 232 9.08 -8.27 0.22
CA TRP A 232 8.19 -7.93 1.33
C TRP A 232 6.96 -8.84 1.37
N MET A 233 6.27 -9.00 0.25
CA MET A 233 4.98 -9.69 0.23
C MET A 233 5.09 -11.21 0.29
N PHE A 234 6.12 -11.81 -0.32
CA PHE A 234 6.28 -13.26 -0.35
C PHE A 234 7.16 -13.81 0.78
N PHE A 235 8.04 -13.00 1.39
CA PHE A 235 8.94 -13.48 2.45
C PHE A 235 8.73 -12.76 3.79
N ILE A 236 8.72 -11.43 3.82
CA ILE A 236 8.65 -10.68 5.09
C ILE A 236 7.27 -10.81 5.73
N LEU A 237 6.19 -10.59 4.96
CA LEU A 237 4.83 -10.65 5.49
C LEU A 237 4.49 -12.05 6.03
N PRO A 238 4.76 -13.16 5.32
CA PRO A 238 4.53 -14.49 5.88
C PRO A 238 5.44 -14.81 7.07
N ALA A 239 6.64 -14.22 7.17
CA ALA A 239 7.50 -14.35 8.35
C ALA A 239 6.88 -13.74 9.61
N VAL A 240 6.29 -12.56 9.47
CA VAL A 240 5.70 -11.84 10.61
C VAL A 240 4.33 -12.41 10.99
N THR A 241 3.50 -12.73 9.99
CA THR A 241 2.10 -13.12 10.21
C THR A 241 1.91 -14.64 10.36
N GLN A 242 2.95 -15.45 10.07
CA GLN A 242 2.92 -16.92 10.08
C GLN A 242 1.84 -17.55 9.17
N ARG A 243 1.29 -16.77 8.24
CA ARG A 243 0.26 -17.20 7.29
C ARG A 243 0.65 -16.79 5.87
N GLN A 244 0.05 -17.45 4.89
CA GLN A 244 0.27 -17.10 3.50
C GLN A 244 -0.38 -15.76 3.14
N PHE A 245 0.18 -15.05 2.14
CA PHE A 245 -0.33 -13.75 1.69
C PHE A 245 -1.78 -13.83 1.14
N ASN A 246 -2.18 -14.98 0.61
CA ASN A 246 -3.49 -15.24 0.01
C ASN A 246 -4.55 -15.67 1.04
N ALA A 247 -4.17 -15.86 2.31
CA ALA A 247 -5.12 -16.25 3.36
C ALA A 247 -6.07 -15.10 3.75
N ALA A 248 -5.68 -13.86 3.47
CA ALA A 248 -6.48 -12.68 3.76
C ALA A 248 -6.60 -11.75 2.56
N LEU A 249 -7.74 -11.06 2.48
CA LEU A 249 -8.07 -10.17 1.39
C LEU A 249 -7.23 -8.87 1.36
N PRO A 250 -6.91 -8.19 2.48
CA PRO A 250 -6.18 -6.92 2.42
C PRO A 250 -4.77 -7.00 1.79
N PRO A 251 -3.89 -7.97 2.12
CA PRO A 251 -2.61 -8.12 1.43
C PRO A 251 -2.75 -8.39 -0.07
N MET A 252 -3.75 -9.18 -0.47
CA MET A 252 -4.04 -9.47 -1.88
C MET A 252 -4.47 -8.21 -2.64
N LEU A 253 -5.38 -7.40 -2.07
CA LEU A 253 -5.79 -6.13 -2.65
C LEU A 253 -4.62 -5.15 -2.75
N TRP A 254 -3.84 -5.01 -1.69
CA TRP A 254 -2.67 -4.13 -1.67
C TRP A 254 -1.68 -4.51 -2.78
N TYR A 255 -1.37 -5.80 -2.92
CA TYR A 255 -0.46 -6.28 -3.95
C TYR A 255 -1.01 -6.02 -5.35
N THR A 256 -2.31 -6.25 -5.57
CA THR A 256 -2.98 -6.01 -6.85
C THR A 256 -2.93 -4.53 -7.25
N ILE A 257 -3.26 -3.63 -6.33
CA ILE A 257 -3.21 -2.18 -6.59
C ILE A 257 -1.76 -1.72 -6.79
N LYS A 258 -0.79 -2.26 -6.05
CA LYS A 258 0.65 -2.00 -6.29
C LYS A 258 1.12 -2.52 -7.65
N CYS A 259 0.60 -3.64 -8.15
CA CYS A 259 0.91 -4.10 -9.50
C CYS A 259 0.38 -3.14 -10.57
N PHE A 260 -0.82 -2.58 -10.39
CA PHE A 260 -1.33 -1.51 -11.26
C PHE A 260 -0.45 -0.25 -11.19
N TYR A 261 -0.03 0.16 -9.98
CA TYR A 261 0.94 1.25 -9.82
C TYR A 261 2.23 0.98 -10.61
N LEU A 262 2.81 -0.22 -10.48
CA LEU A 262 4.04 -0.60 -11.17
C LEU A 262 3.85 -0.56 -12.69
N LEU A 263 2.70 -1.00 -13.19
CA LEU A 263 2.36 -0.95 -14.61
C LEU A 263 2.27 0.50 -15.12
N LEU A 264 1.55 1.36 -14.41
CA LEU A 264 1.43 2.79 -14.74
C LEU A 264 2.78 3.50 -14.68
N SER A 265 3.60 3.17 -13.68
CA SER A 265 4.97 3.69 -13.53
C SER A 265 5.87 3.26 -14.70
N ALA A 266 5.83 2.00 -15.10
CA ALA A 266 6.56 1.51 -16.27
C ALA A 266 6.08 2.17 -17.57
N TYR A 267 4.76 2.39 -17.70
CA TYR A 267 4.17 3.12 -18.82
C TYR A 267 4.63 4.59 -18.86
N GLN A 268 4.68 5.27 -17.71
CA GLN A 268 5.21 6.62 -17.59
C GLN A 268 6.69 6.70 -17.99
N ILE A 269 7.53 5.75 -17.55
CA ILE A 269 8.95 5.68 -17.95
C ILE A 269 9.10 5.47 -19.46
N ARG A 270 8.24 4.64 -20.06
CA ARG A 270 8.24 4.37 -21.51
C ARG A 270 7.91 5.63 -22.32
N CYS A 271 6.89 6.38 -21.90
CA CYS A 271 6.40 7.57 -22.61
C CYS A 271 7.23 8.83 -22.30
N GLY A 272 7.81 8.93 -21.11
CA GLY A 272 8.53 10.10 -20.62
C GLY A 272 7.61 11.18 -20.04
N TYR A 273 8.22 12.18 -19.40
CA TYR A 273 7.51 13.27 -18.73
C TYR A 273 7.22 14.44 -19.69
N PRO A 274 6.04 15.07 -19.62
CA PRO A 274 5.75 16.26 -20.42
C PRO A 274 6.50 17.49 -19.92
N SER A 275 6.61 18.51 -20.79
CA SER A 275 7.26 19.77 -20.44
C SER A 275 6.49 20.56 -19.38
N ARG A 276 5.14 20.53 -19.42
CA ARG A 276 4.26 21.19 -18.45
C ARG A 276 3.65 20.18 -17.48
N ILE A 277 4.20 20.12 -16.26
CA ILE A 277 3.72 19.25 -15.16
C ILE A 277 3.09 20.04 -14.00
N TYR A 278 3.23 21.37 -14.03
CA TYR A 278 2.77 22.25 -12.96
C TYR A 278 1.27 22.48 -13.05
N GLY A 279 0.57 22.22 -11.95
CA GLY A 279 -0.88 22.36 -11.82
C GLY A 279 -1.51 21.23 -11.01
N ASN A 280 -2.63 21.54 -10.35
CA ASN A 280 -3.44 20.51 -9.72
C ASN A 280 -4.26 19.78 -10.81
N PHE A 281 -4.19 18.45 -10.84
CA PHE A 281 -4.89 17.64 -11.83
C PHE A 281 -6.42 17.80 -11.74
N LEU A 282 -6.94 18.05 -10.53
CA LEU A 282 -8.36 18.30 -10.28
C LEU A 282 -8.84 19.64 -10.86
N CYS A 283 -7.92 20.60 -11.02
CA CYS A 283 -8.24 21.97 -11.44
C CYS A 283 -8.22 22.18 -12.96
N LYS A 284 -8.17 21.11 -13.78
CA LYS A 284 -8.14 21.22 -15.25
C LYS A 284 -9.49 21.62 -15.88
N GLY A 285 -10.59 21.49 -15.14
CA GLY A 285 -11.92 21.92 -15.59
C GLY A 285 -12.72 22.55 -14.46
N TYR A 286 -13.80 23.25 -14.79
CA TYR A 286 -14.60 24.03 -13.84
C TYR A 286 -16.01 23.43 -13.62
N ASN A 287 -16.13 22.10 -13.65
CA ASN A 287 -17.42 21.41 -13.52
C ASN A 287 -17.78 21.18 -12.04
N TYR A 288 -19.05 20.87 -11.73
CA TYR A 288 -19.47 20.48 -10.37
C TYR A 288 -18.65 19.30 -9.81
N ILE A 289 -18.36 18.29 -10.63
CA ILE A 289 -17.54 17.13 -10.24
C ILE A 289 -16.16 17.61 -9.74
N ASN A 290 -15.48 18.47 -10.50
CA ASN A 290 -14.16 18.98 -10.12
C ASN A 290 -14.23 19.89 -8.89
N TYR A 291 -15.30 20.68 -8.75
CA TYR A 291 -15.52 21.51 -7.55
C TYR A 291 -15.64 20.66 -6.29
N TYR A 292 -16.48 19.62 -6.31
CA TYR A 292 -16.63 18.73 -5.15
C TYR A 292 -15.39 17.89 -4.88
N LEU A 293 -14.74 17.35 -5.91
CA LEU A 293 -13.47 16.60 -5.76
C LEU A 293 -12.36 17.49 -5.18
N PHE A 294 -12.26 18.75 -5.62
CA PHE A 294 -11.29 19.70 -5.07
C PHE A 294 -11.61 20.07 -3.62
N LYS A 295 -12.90 20.21 -3.26
CA LYS A 295 -13.30 20.39 -1.86
C LYS A 295 -12.97 19.19 -0.99
N VAL A 296 -13.21 17.96 -1.47
CA VAL A 296 -12.80 16.74 -0.76
C VAL A 296 -11.30 16.70 -0.58
N PHE A 297 -10.52 17.01 -1.63
CA PHE A 297 -9.06 17.10 -1.56
C PHE A 297 -8.58 18.08 -0.48
N MET A 298 -9.22 19.24 -0.35
CA MET A 298 -8.91 20.23 0.70
C MET A 298 -9.37 19.82 2.11
N ALA A 299 -10.38 18.95 2.21
CA ALA A 299 -10.87 18.47 3.49
C ALA A 299 -9.99 17.35 4.09
N VAL A 300 -9.19 16.66 3.27
CA VAL A 300 -8.25 15.65 3.78
C VAL A 300 -7.11 16.36 4.52
N PRO A 301 -6.91 16.07 5.83
CA PRO A 301 -5.91 16.77 6.62
C PRO A 301 -4.50 16.51 6.07
N PHE A 302 -3.65 17.53 6.13
CA PHE A 302 -2.23 17.51 5.74
C PHE A 302 -1.93 17.27 4.26
N VAL A 303 -2.89 16.81 3.43
CA VAL A 303 -2.62 16.49 2.02
C VAL A 303 -2.33 17.76 1.21
N PHE A 304 -3.09 18.84 1.43
CA PHE A 304 -2.86 20.10 0.74
C PHE A 304 -1.52 20.72 1.15
N GLU A 305 -1.23 20.74 2.45
CA GLU A 305 -0.03 21.31 3.04
C GLU A 305 1.22 20.55 2.59
N LEU A 306 1.22 19.22 2.71
CA LEU A 306 2.34 18.39 2.26
C LEU A 306 2.58 18.54 0.76
N ARG A 307 1.52 18.62 -0.04
CA ARG A 307 1.66 18.88 -1.48
C ARG A 307 2.32 20.23 -1.72
N ALA A 308 1.83 21.30 -1.12
CA ALA A 308 2.35 22.65 -1.34
C ALA A 308 3.83 22.75 -0.92
N LEU A 309 4.20 22.13 0.21
CA LEU A 309 5.58 22.05 0.68
C LEU A 309 6.48 21.26 -0.27
N MET A 310 6.06 20.08 -0.71
CA MET A 310 6.83 19.27 -1.66
C MET A 310 7.00 19.98 -3.01
N ASP A 311 5.95 20.64 -3.50
CA ASP A 311 6.00 21.39 -4.75
C ASP A 311 6.96 22.59 -4.61
N TRP A 312 7.00 23.28 -3.46
CA TRP A 312 7.97 24.36 -3.19
C TRP A 312 9.42 23.89 -3.10
N ILE A 313 9.70 22.80 -2.37
CA ILE A 313 11.07 22.28 -2.16
C ILE A 313 11.74 21.87 -3.48
N TRP A 314 10.97 21.29 -4.40
CA TRP A 314 11.52 20.67 -5.62
C TRP A 314 11.29 21.46 -6.91
N THR A 315 10.64 22.61 -6.81
CA THR A 315 10.49 23.55 -7.93
C THR A 315 11.50 24.69 -7.78
N ASP A 316 12.21 24.99 -8.85
CA ASP A 316 13.14 26.12 -8.85
C ASP A 316 12.31 27.43 -8.89
N THR A 317 12.17 28.08 -7.72
CA THR A 317 11.39 29.32 -7.53
C THR A 317 12.18 30.35 -6.72
N SER A 318 11.93 31.63 -6.98
CA SER A 318 12.49 32.75 -6.20
C SER A 318 11.60 33.17 -5.01
N MET A 319 10.42 32.56 -4.86
CA MET A 319 9.47 32.90 -3.79
C MET A 319 9.84 32.23 -2.47
N THR A 320 9.66 32.95 -1.36
CA THR A 320 9.77 32.38 -0.02
C THR A 320 8.64 31.36 0.23
N LEU A 321 8.83 30.46 1.20
CA LEU A 321 7.81 29.46 1.53
C LEU A 321 6.46 30.10 1.91
N SER A 322 6.49 31.17 2.71
CA SER A 322 5.27 31.86 3.14
C SER A 322 4.51 32.48 1.95
N ASP A 323 5.22 33.07 1.00
CA ASP A 323 4.60 33.66 -0.19
C ASP A 323 4.07 32.58 -1.13
N TRP A 324 4.77 31.44 -1.22
CA TRP A 324 4.29 30.27 -1.97
C TRP A 324 2.99 29.72 -1.40
N LEU A 325 2.92 29.52 -0.07
CA LEU A 325 1.70 29.05 0.59
C LEU A 325 0.53 30.03 0.41
N LYS A 326 0.79 31.35 0.51
CA LYS A 326 -0.23 32.37 0.21
C LYS A 326 -0.73 32.29 -1.23
N MET A 327 0.18 32.09 -2.19
CA MET A 327 -0.18 31.98 -3.61
C MET A 327 -1.06 30.75 -3.88
N GLU A 328 -0.72 29.60 -3.31
CA GLU A 328 -1.53 28.37 -3.41
C GLU A 328 -2.91 28.51 -2.74
N ASP A 329 -2.98 29.17 -1.58
CA ASP A 329 -4.26 29.43 -0.89
C ASP A 329 -5.16 30.40 -1.69
N ILE A 330 -4.60 31.47 -2.25
CA ILE A 330 -5.33 32.37 -3.15
C ILE A 330 -5.82 31.60 -4.38
N PHE A 331 -4.97 30.77 -4.99
CA PHE A 331 -5.35 29.95 -6.13
C PHE A 331 -6.52 29.02 -5.80
N ALA A 332 -6.48 28.36 -4.64
CA ALA A 332 -7.56 27.48 -4.17
C ALA A 332 -8.90 28.22 -4.04
N HIS A 333 -8.90 29.38 -3.40
CA HIS A 333 -10.09 30.22 -3.24
C HIS A 333 -10.63 30.71 -4.59
N VAL A 334 -9.78 31.23 -5.45
CA VAL A 334 -10.17 31.71 -6.79
C VAL A 334 -10.71 30.57 -7.65
N TYR A 335 -10.11 29.38 -7.59
CA TYR A 335 -10.59 28.21 -8.31
C TYR A 335 -12.00 27.78 -7.86
N GLN A 336 -12.24 27.71 -6.55
CA GLN A 336 -13.57 27.40 -6.01
C GLN A 336 -14.61 28.44 -6.46
N LEU A 337 -14.27 29.73 -6.36
CA LEU A 337 -15.15 30.81 -6.80
C LEU A 337 -15.43 30.73 -8.30
N LYS A 338 -14.41 30.43 -9.12
CA LYS A 338 -14.56 30.28 -10.58
C LYS A 338 -15.52 29.14 -10.93
N CYS A 339 -15.44 28.01 -10.23
CA CYS A 339 -16.38 26.90 -10.39
C CYS A 339 -17.81 27.30 -10.01
N GLN A 340 -18.00 28.01 -8.90
CA GLN A 340 -19.32 28.52 -8.49
C GLN A 340 -19.90 29.50 -9.51
N ARG A 341 -19.09 30.47 -9.99
CA ARG A 341 -19.52 31.42 -11.02
C ARG A 341 -19.91 30.73 -12.33
N ARG A 342 -19.21 29.65 -12.71
CA ARG A 342 -19.61 28.85 -13.88
C ARG A 342 -20.93 28.12 -13.64
N ALA A 343 -21.11 27.52 -12.47
CA ALA A 343 -22.35 26.87 -12.08
C ALA A 343 -23.55 27.83 -12.12
N GLU A 344 -23.38 29.06 -11.63
CA GLU A 344 -24.40 30.12 -11.70
C GLU A 344 -24.70 30.56 -13.13
N ARG A 345 -23.69 30.58 -14.01
CA ARG A 345 -23.86 30.90 -15.43
C ARG A 345 -24.59 29.79 -16.20
N GLU A 346 -24.27 28.53 -15.91
CA GLU A 346 -24.85 27.36 -16.57
C GLU A 346 -26.31 27.12 -16.12
N TYR A 347 -26.59 27.37 -14.84
CA TYR A 347 -27.92 27.20 -14.24
C TYR A 347 -28.42 28.52 -13.63
N PRO A 348 -28.71 29.54 -14.47
CA PRO A 348 -29.13 30.85 -13.99
C PRO A 348 -30.45 30.73 -13.22
N GLN A 349 -30.54 31.47 -12.11
CA GLN A 349 -31.75 31.56 -11.32
C GLN A 349 -32.39 32.93 -11.55
N GLU A 350 -33.70 32.95 -11.79
CA GLU A 350 -34.44 34.19 -11.93
C GLU A 350 -34.42 35.01 -10.62
N ARG A 351 -34.32 36.33 -10.75
CA ARG A 351 -34.22 37.22 -9.58
C ARG A 351 -35.58 37.30 -8.89
N GLY A 352 -35.59 37.20 -7.56
CA GLY A 352 -36.80 37.34 -6.75
C GLY A 352 -37.69 36.09 -6.68
N VAL A 353 -37.31 34.98 -7.30
CA VAL A 353 -38.06 33.71 -7.23
C VAL A 353 -37.71 32.94 -5.97
N LYS A 354 -38.74 32.38 -5.30
CA LYS A 354 -38.56 31.53 -4.13
C LYS A 354 -37.78 30.25 -4.49
N LYS A 355 -36.78 29.89 -3.67
CA LYS A 355 -36.10 28.58 -3.82
C LYS A 355 -37.04 27.43 -3.49
N ALA A 356 -36.93 26.34 -4.25
CA ALA A 356 -37.70 25.11 -4.03
C ALA A 356 -37.55 24.60 -2.58
N SER A 357 -38.69 24.27 -1.95
CA SER A 357 -38.73 23.81 -0.57
C SER A 357 -37.91 22.54 -0.35
N LEU A 358 -37.90 21.62 -1.34
CA LEU A 358 -37.12 20.39 -1.29
C LEU A 358 -35.61 20.66 -1.06
N THR A 359 -35.02 21.60 -1.82
CA THR A 359 -33.60 21.94 -1.66
C THR A 359 -33.31 22.54 -0.28
N LYS A 360 -34.25 23.31 0.28
CA LYS A 360 -34.12 23.85 1.64
C LYS A 360 -34.13 22.75 2.69
N TYR A 361 -35.07 21.80 2.59
CA TYR A 361 -35.16 20.69 3.54
C TYR A 361 -33.99 19.72 3.42
N ILE A 362 -33.49 19.44 2.21
CA ILE A 362 -32.32 18.56 2.03
C ILE A 362 -31.07 19.21 2.60
N VAL A 363 -30.74 20.43 2.18
CA VAL A 363 -29.49 21.10 2.61
C VAL A 363 -29.57 21.54 4.06
N GLY A 364 -30.65 22.23 4.44
CA GLY A 364 -30.84 22.74 5.80
C GLY A 364 -31.11 21.61 6.80
N GLY A 365 -32.00 20.67 6.45
CA GLY A 365 -32.28 19.51 7.29
C GLY A 365 -31.08 18.58 7.42
N GLY A 366 -30.30 18.38 6.36
CA GLY A 366 -29.04 17.63 6.44
C GLY A 366 -28.02 18.26 7.39
N CYS A 367 -27.89 19.59 7.36
CA CYS A 367 -27.05 20.33 8.32
C CYS A 367 -27.56 20.16 9.76
N LEU A 368 -28.88 20.29 9.98
CA LEU A 368 -29.49 20.11 11.29
C LEU A 368 -29.28 18.68 11.84
N VAL A 369 -29.53 17.66 11.03
CA VAL A 369 -29.27 16.25 11.39
C VAL A 369 -27.79 16.04 11.72
N GLY A 370 -26.88 16.61 10.94
CA GLY A 370 -25.44 16.55 11.22
C GLY A 370 -25.08 17.09 12.61
N ILE A 371 -25.63 18.25 12.99
CA ILE A 371 -25.42 18.83 14.32
C ILE A 371 -26.00 17.93 15.42
N ILE A 372 -27.22 17.43 15.24
CA ILE A 372 -27.86 16.49 16.18
C ILE A 372 -27.00 15.24 16.35
N CYS A 373 -26.49 14.67 15.26
CA CYS A 373 -25.58 13.53 15.32
C CYS A 373 -24.31 13.86 16.12
N VAL A 374 -23.66 15.00 15.90
CA VAL A 374 -22.44 15.36 16.67
C VAL A 374 -22.71 15.47 18.18
N ILE A 375 -23.88 15.96 18.58
CA ILE A 375 -24.25 16.11 19.99
C ILE A 375 -24.58 14.74 20.63
N TRP A 376 -25.40 13.93 19.96
CA TRP A 376 -25.97 12.72 20.56
C TRP A 376 -25.16 11.44 20.28
N PHE A 377 -24.41 11.38 19.18
CA PHE A 377 -23.65 10.19 18.80
C PHE A 377 -22.62 9.75 19.85
N PRO A 378 -21.82 10.65 20.47
CA PRO A 378 -20.90 10.26 21.53
C PRO A 378 -21.61 9.62 22.73
N LEU A 379 -22.77 10.18 23.12
CA LEU A 379 -23.56 9.68 24.24
C LEU A 379 -24.14 8.28 23.95
N VAL A 380 -24.60 8.06 22.71
CA VAL A 380 -25.04 6.74 22.25
C VAL A 380 -23.90 5.73 22.25
N LEU A 381 -22.70 6.12 21.78
CA LEU A 381 -21.52 5.24 21.83
C LEU A 381 -21.13 4.86 23.25
N PHE A 382 -21.17 5.80 24.20
CA PHE A 382 -20.89 5.48 25.61
C PHE A 382 -21.96 4.56 26.23
N ALA A 383 -23.23 4.75 25.89
CA ALA A 383 -24.31 3.91 26.38
C ALA A 383 -24.29 2.49 25.80
N LEU A 384 -23.88 2.33 24.53
CA LEU A 384 -23.77 1.03 23.84
C LEU A 384 -22.42 0.34 24.05
N GLY A 385 -21.40 1.08 24.47
CA GLY A 385 -20.10 0.57 24.86
C GLY A 385 -20.21 -0.22 26.16
N ASN A 386 -20.74 -1.43 26.05
CA ASN A 386 -20.85 -2.39 27.15
C ASN A 386 -19.46 -2.62 27.75
N THR A 387 -19.16 -1.92 28.83
CA THR A 387 -18.14 -2.37 29.78
C THR A 387 -18.73 -3.59 30.46
N VAL A 388 -18.49 -4.77 29.89
CA VAL A 388 -18.85 -6.02 30.54
C VAL A 388 -17.92 -6.12 31.74
N GLY A 389 -18.41 -5.68 32.90
CA GLY A 389 -17.71 -5.86 34.16
C GLY A 389 -17.45 -7.35 34.33
N LYS A 390 -16.17 -7.73 34.31
CA LYS A 390 -15.79 -9.10 34.59
C LYS A 390 -15.63 -9.25 36.10
N ALA A 391 -16.32 -10.21 36.69
CA ALA A 391 -16.17 -10.53 38.10
C ALA A 391 -14.70 -10.80 38.43
N ASN A 392 -14.18 -10.08 39.42
CA ASN A 392 -12.77 -10.14 39.83
C ASN A 392 -12.66 -10.71 41.25
N LEU A 393 -12.73 -12.03 41.35
CA LEU A 393 -12.52 -12.72 42.62
C LEU A 393 -11.02 -12.69 42.99
N PRO A 394 -10.68 -12.54 44.28
CA PRO A 394 -9.30 -12.60 44.74
C PRO A 394 -8.69 -13.98 44.45
N THR A 395 -7.43 -14.02 44.01
CA THR A 395 -6.69 -15.27 43.77
C THR A 395 -6.25 -15.94 45.07
N ASP A 396 -5.85 -15.12 46.04
CA ASP A 396 -5.32 -15.58 47.32
C ASP A 396 -5.84 -14.68 48.44
N VAL A 397 -6.31 -15.30 49.52
CA VAL A 397 -6.76 -14.59 50.73
C VAL A 397 -5.93 -15.07 51.90
N THR A 398 -5.10 -14.19 52.44
CA THR A 398 -4.27 -14.50 53.62
C THR A 398 -4.90 -13.90 54.87
N VAL A 399 -5.21 -14.76 55.82
CA VAL A 399 -5.72 -14.39 57.14
C VAL A 399 -4.63 -14.64 58.18
N SER A 400 -4.28 -13.61 58.95
CA SER A 400 -3.31 -13.70 60.04
C SER A 400 -3.88 -13.14 61.34
N VAL A 401 -3.84 -13.93 62.40
CA VAL A 401 -4.23 -13.51 63.76
C VAL A 401 -2.97 -13.44 64.60
N ARG A 402 -2.76 -12.29 65.27
CA ARG A 402 -1.58 -12.03 66.11
C ARG A 402 -1.99 -11.33 67.40
N ILE A 403 -1.24 -11.56 68.47
CA ILE A 403 -1.40 -10.88 69.74
C ILE A 403 -0.22 -9.90 69.88
N GLY A 404 -0.51 -8.60 69.84
CA GLY A 404 0.52 -7.55 69.94
C GLY A 404 1.60 -7.66 68.86
N ALA A 405 2.87 -7.59 69.28
CA ALA A 405 4.04 -7.68 68.41
C ALA A 405 4.60 -9.11 68.26
N PHE A 406 3.94 -10.11 68.85
CA PHE A 406 4.36 -11.50 68.76
C PHE A 406 4.05 -12.11 67.38
N ALA A 407 4.69 -13.25 67.09
CA ALA A 407 4.43 -14.02 65.87
C ALA A 407 2.93 -14.38 65.76
N PRO A 408 2.39 -14.48 64.53
CA PRO A 408 0.98 -14.79 64.33
C PRO A 408 0.65 -16.17 64.89
N ILE A 409 -0.35 -16.23 65.76
CA ILE A 409 -0.86 -17.48 66.35
C ILE A 409 -1.61 -18.32 65.31
N TYR A 410 -2.15 -17.68 64.28
CA TYR A 410 -2.81 -18.35 63.17
C TYR A 410 -2.45 -17.61 61.89
N GLN A 411 -1.97 -18.34 60.88
CA GLN A 411 -1.78 -17.83 59.54
C GLN A 411 -2.23 -18.89 58.53
N TYR A 412 -3.16 -18.50 57.66
CA TYR A 412 -3.66 -19.36 56.58
C TYR A 412 -3.81 -18.53 55.30
N THR A 413 -3.34 -19.09 54.19
CA THR A 413 -3.52 -18.52 52.87
C THR A 413 -4.42 -19.46 52.07
N ALA A 414 -5.65 -19.02 51.83
CA ALA A 414 -6.59 -19.71 50.95
C ALA A 414 -6.23 -19.39 49.49
N GLN A 415 -6.04 -20.44 48.68
CA GLN A 415 -5.79 -20.35 47.23
C GLN A 415 -7.04 -20.80 46.46
N ASN A 416 -6.97 -20.83 45.13
CA ASN A 416 -8.08 -21.08 44.20
C ASN A 416 -9.06 -22.22 44.59
N ASP A 417 -8.60 -23.36 45.12
CA ASP A 417 -9.50 -24.48 45.52
C ASP A 417 -10.31 -24.21 46.79
N SER A 418 -9.92 -23.22 47.59
CA SER A 418 -10.62 -22.80 48.82
C SER A 418 -11.49 -21.56 48.62
N ILE A 419 -11.49 -20.95 47.43
CA ILE A 419 -12.27 -19.76 47.09
C ILE A 419 -13.36 -20.17 46.10
N ASN A 420 -14.56 -20.39 46.61
CA ASN A 420 -15.69 -20.86 45.82
C ASN A 420 -16.59 -19.69 45.44
N ARG A 421 -17.05 -19.67 44.19
CA ARG A 421 -18.08 -18.72 43.73
C ARG A 421 -19.41 -19.05 44.37
N LEU A 422 -20.22 -18.05 44.68
CA LEU A 422 -21.58 -18.30 45.14
C LEU A 422 -22.43 -18.88 44.02
N THR A 423 -23.28 -19.84 44.39
CA THR A 423 -24.35 -20.30 43.51
C THR A 423 -25.53 -19.33 43.57
N PRO A 424 -26.36 -19.23 42.51
CA PRO A 424 -27.55 -18.39 42.51
C PRO A 424 -28.49 -18.68 43.70
N ALA A 425 -28.66 -19.96 44.07
CA ALA A 425 -29.49 -20.35 45.20
C ALA A 425 -28.96 -19.83 46.56
N GLN A 426 -27.64 -19.80 46.75
CA GLN A 426 -27.02 -19.25 47.97
C GLN A 426 -27.15 -17.72 48.02
N TRP A 427 -27.08 -17.05 46.87
CA TRP A 427 -27.29 -15.61 46.76
C TRP A 427 -28.71 -15.21 47.16
N ASP A 428 -29.71 -15.96 46.69
CA ASP A 428 -31.11 -15.74 47.05
C ASP A 428 -31.35 -15.92 48.56
N GLN A 429 -30.69 -16.90 49.19
CA GLN A 429 -30.76 -17.08 50.64
C GLN A 429 -30.19 -15.88 51.41
N ILE A 430 -29.04 -15.34 50.98
CA ILE A 430 -28.44 -14.15 51.60
C ILE A 430 -29.39 -12.94 51.48
N ASN A 431 -29.96 -12.73 50.30
CA ASN A 431 -30.93 -11.65 50.08
C ASN A 431 -32.19 -11.82 50.94
N LEU A 432 -32.65 -13.05 51.18
CA LEU A 432 -33.79 -13.33 52.06
C LEU A 432 -33.46 -12.99 53.53
N ILE A 433 -32.27 -13.36 54.00
CA ILE A 433 -31.81 -13.12 55.39
C ILE A 433 -31.73 -11.61 55.67
N TYR A 434 -31.19 -10.84 54.72
CA TYR A 434 -31.00 -9.40 54.89
C TYR A 434 -32.18 -8.54 54.40
N SER A 435 -33.29 -9.16 53.99
CA SER A 435 -34.47 -8.49 53.44
C SER A 435 -35.06 -7.39 54.34
N ASN A 436 -34.96 -7.55 55.66
CA ASN A 436 -35.50 -6.60 56.63
C ASN A 436 -34.61 -5.35 56.83
N SER A 437 -33.34 -5.38 56.38
CA SER A 437 -32.40 -4.27 56.51
C SER A 437 -32.24 -3.53 55.19
N ARG A 438 -32.86 -2.35 55.07
CA ARG A 438 -32.84 -1.56 53.83
C ARG A 438 -31.42 -1.20 53.37
N SER A 439 -30.51 -0.92 54.29
CA SER A 439 -29.11 -0.60 53.95
C SER A 439 -28.36 -1.81 53.38
N ALA A 440 -28.57 -3.01 53.94
CA ALA A 440 -27.94 -4.24 53.46
C ALA A 440 -28.46 -4.61 52.06
N THR A 441 -29.77 -4.49 51.82
CA THR A 441 -30.37 -4.75 50.50
C THR A 441 -29.83 -3.80 49.43
N THR A 442 -29.69 -2.50 49.74
CA THR A 442 -29.11 -1.52 48.80
C THR A 442 -27.62 -1.76 48.55
N PHE A 443 -26.87 -2.28 49.54
CA PHE A 443 -25.47 -2.65 49.33
C PHE A 443 -25.34 -3.88 48.44
N LEU A 444 -26.09 -4.95 48.73
CA LEU A 444 -26.09 -6.21 47.98
C LEU A 444 -26.57 -6.05 46.54
N SER A 445 -27.49 -5.12 46.26
CA SER A 445 -27.99 -4.86 44.89
C SER A 445 -26.93 -4.35 43.91
N ASN A 446 -25.75 -3.91 44.40
CA ASN A 446 -24.65 -3.48 43.54
C ASN A 446 -23.78 -4.64 43.03
N TYR A 447 -24.00 -5.86 43.54
CA TYR A 447 -23.20 -7.04 43.23
C TYR A 447 -24.06 -8.13 42.58
N LEU A 448 -23.45 -8.91 41.70
CA LEU A 448 -24.00 -10.16 41.20
C LEU A 448 -23.48 -11.34 42.04
N PHE A 449 -24.15 -12.50 41.96
CA PHE A 449 -23.68 -13.71 42.63
C PHE A 449 -22.25 -14.13 42.21
N ASP A 450 -21.85 -13.79 40.97
CA ASP A 450 -20.51 -14.10 40.44
C ASP A 450 -19.41 -13.17 40.99
N ASP A 451 -19.78 -12.01 41.52
CA ASP A 451 -18.84 -11.05 42.13
C ASP A 451 -18.45 -11.44 43.55
N VAL A 452 -19.17 -12.38 44.17
CA VAL A 452 -19.00 -12.74 45.59
C VAL A 452 -18.46 -14.16 45.70
N GLY A 453 -17.32 -14.28 46.39
CA GLY A 453 -16.66 -15.55 46.69
C GLY A 453 -16.75 -15.89 48.17
N VAL A 454 -16.96 -17.16 48.48
CA VAL A 454 -16.83 -17.72 49.84
C VAL A 454 -15.43 -18.31 49.98
N VAL A 455 -14.71 -17.85 51.00
CA VAL A 455 -13.39 -18.38 51.35
C VAL A 455 -13.55 -19.43 52.45
N ALA A 456 -13.23 -20.69 52.13
CA ALA A 456 -13.16 -21.76 53.11
C ALA A 456 -11.80 -21.69 53.83
N LEU A 457 -11.83 -21.33 55.11
CA LEU A 457 -10.63 -21.28 55.96
C LEU A 457 -10.40 -22.64 56.63
N SER A 458 -9.15 -23.10 56.66
CA SER A 458 -8.77 -24.31 57.41
C SER A 458 -8.72 -24.01 58.91
N GLN A 459 -9.10 -24.98 59.74
CA GLN A 459 -8.98 -24.87 61.19
C GLN A 459 -7.51 -24.87 61.67
N HIS A 460 -6.58 -25.39 60.86
CA HIS A 460 -5.17 -25.50 61.22
C HIS A 460 -4.33 -24.39 60.57
N SER A 461 -3.45 -23.78 61.38
CA SER A 461 -2.47 -22.79 60.92
C SER A 461 -1.33 -23.47 60.15
N LEU A 462 -0.88 -22.86 59.05
CA LEU A 462 0.25 -23.35 58.24
C LEU A 462 1.58 -23.34 59.02
N GLN A 463 1.68 -22.56 60.10
CA GLN A 463 2.90 -22.45 60.92
C GLN A 463 2.96 -23.43 62.11
N CYS A 464 1.96 -24.31 62.29
CA CYS A 464 1.89 -25.23 63.43
C CYS A 464 2.83 -26.46 63.31
N GLY A 465 3.92 -26.35 62.56
CA GLY A 465 4.91 -27.43 62.36
C GLY A 465 6.31 -27.13 62.89
N GLN A 466 6.58 -25.94 63.44
CA GLN A 466 7.96 -25.51 63.73
C GLN A 466 8.26 -25.12 65.19
N TYR A 467 7.31 -25.29 66.11
CA TYR A 467 7.56 -25.08 67.53
C TYR A 467 7.24 -26.34 68.31
N HIS A 468 8.17 -27.30 68.28
CA HIS A 468 8.29 -28.26 69.38
C HIS A 468 8.62 -27.46 70.63
N LEU A 469 7.61 -27.34 71.49
CA LEU A 469 7.71 -26.82 72.84
C LEU A 469 8.68 -27.73 73.63
N LEU A 470 9.96 -27.36 73.71
CA LEU A 470 10.87 -27.88 74.72
C LEU A 470 10.51 -27.20 76.04
N ILE A 471 9.60 -27.81 76.79
CA ILE A 471 9.47 -27.57 78.23
C ILE A 471 10.36 -28.62 78.91
N THR A 472 11.43 -28.17 79.56
CA THR A 472 12.11 -28.87 80.65
C THR A 472 11.53 -28.44 81.99
#